data_AF-A0A3A9WJL1-F1
#
_entry.id   AF-A0A3A9WJL1-F1
#
_cell.length_a   1.000
_cell.length_b   1.000
_cell.length_c   1.000
_cell.angle_alpha   90.00
_cell.angle_beta   90.00
_cell.angle_gamma   90.00
#
_symmetry.space_group_name_H-M   'P 1'
#
loop_
_entity.id
_entity.type
_entity.pdbx_description
1 polymer ?
#
loop_
_entity_poly.entity_id
_entity_poly.type
_entity_poly.pdbx_seq_one_letter_code
_entity_poly.pdbx_strand_id
1 'polypeptide(L)' 'MSRTIIDLDDEIVAEAMRLYGTRTKAAAVRAAMEDAVKRRLRREFADAVKSGELDFSEIIENTGPAGTRSRDGESGAA' A
#
# COMPACT_ATOMS: atom_id res chain seq x y z
N MET A 1 -15.41 -12.04 12.80
CA MET A 1 -15.33 -12.81 11.54
C MET A 1 -16.56 -13.67 11.42
N SER A 2 -17.20 -13.69 10.25
CA SER A 2 -18.21 -14.69 9.92
C SER A 2 -17.54 -15.98 9.42
N ARG A 3 -18.18 -17.13 9.66
CA ARG A 3 -17.73 -18.41 9.12
C ARG A 3 -18.44 -18.65 7.79
N THR A 4 -17.68 -18.74 6.72
CA THR A 4 -18.18 -19.04 5.38
C THR A 4 -17.68 -20.41 4.94
N ILE A 5 -18.53 -21.19 4.30
CA ILE A 5 -18.17 -22.47 3.68
C ILE A 5 -18.15 -22.25 2.17
N ILE A 6 -17.00 -22.49 1.55
CA ILE A 6 -16.78 -22.38 0.11
C ILE A 6 -15.91 -23.55 -0.33
N ASP A 7 -16.11 -24.01 -1.56
CA ASP A 7 -15.23 -24.98 -2.19
C ASP A 7 -14.04 -24.26 -2.83
N LEU A 8 -12.86 -24.84 -2.64
CA LEU A 8 -11.58 -24.29 -3.09
C LEU A 8 -10.75 -25.41 -3.71
N ASP A 9 -9.98 -25.06 -4.73
CA ASP A 9 -8.98 -25.95 -5.31
C ASP A 9 -7.81 -26.12 -4.34
N ASP A 10 -7.56 -27.35 -3.93
CA ASP A 10 -6.51 -27.69 -2.97
C ASP A 10 -5.10 -27.45 -3.51
N GLU A 11 -4.89 -27.52 -4.82
CA GLU A 11 -3.59 -27.24 -5.44
C GLU A 11 -3.25 -25.75 -5.36
N ILE A 12 -4.23 -24.90 -5.68
CA ILE A 12 -4.11 -23.44 -5.57
C ILE A 12 -3.90 -23.02 -4.12
N VAL A 13 -4.65 -23.62 -3.18
CA VAL A 13 -4.49 -23.32 -1.75
C VAL A 13 -3.11 -23.76 -1.26
N ALA A 14 -2.59 -24.90 -1.71
CA ALA A 14 -1.25 -25.35 -1.37
C ALA A 14 -0.17 -24.39 -1.92
N GLU A 15 -0.36 -23.87 -3.13
CA GLU A 15 0.54 -22.85 -3.69
C GLU A 15 0.47 -21.54 -2.91
N ALA A 16 -0.73 -21.06 -2.57
CA ALA A 16 -0.89 -19.88 -1.72
C ALA A 16 -0.24 -20.09 -0.34
N MET A 17 -0.36 -21.29 0.24
CA MET A 17 0.32 -21.62 1.51
C MET A 17 1.84 -21.52 1.39
N ARG A 18 2.42 -21.97 0.27
CA ARG A 18 3.86 -21.82 0.00
C ARG A 18 4.25 -20.36 -0.21
N LEU A 19 3.52 -19.63 -1.06
CA LEU A 19 3.80 -18.22 -1.39
C LEU A 19 3.74 -17.31 -0.16
N TYR A 20 2.74 -17.50 0.70
CA TYR A 20 2.54 -16.70 1.90
C TYR A 20 3.19 -17.32 3.16
N GLY A 21 3.88 -18.46 3.04
CA GLY A 21 4.56 -19.14 4.15
C GLY A 21 3.63 -19.55 5.31
N THR A 22 2.37 -19.88 5.01
CA THR A 22 1.37 -20.15 6.04
C THR A 22 1.19 -21.65 6.31
N ARG A 23 0.81 -21.98 7.55
CA ARG A 23 0.63 -23.38 7.99
C ARG A 23 -0.81 -23.89 7.88
N THR A 24 -1.78 -23.01 7.61
CA THR A 24 -3.21 -23.38 7.54
C THR A 24 -3.85 -22.81 6.28
N LYS A 25 -4.76 -23.59 5.68
CA LYS A 25 -5.55 -23.17 4.51
C LYS A 25 -6.26 -21.83 4.75
N ALA A 26 -6.86 -21.67 5.94
CA ALA A 26 -7.56 -20.42 6.30
C ALA A 26 -6.63 -19.20 6.41
N ALA A 27 -5.37 -19.39 6.84
CA ALA A 27 -4.39 -18.30 6.84
C ALA A 27 -3.96 -17.92 5.42
N ALA A 28 -3.72 -18.91 4.54
CA ALA A 28 -3.41 -18.67 3.14
C ALA A 28 -4.52 -17.90 2.42
N VAL A 29 -5.77 -18.32 2.59
CA VAL A 29 -6.93 -17.66 1.96
C VAL A 29 -7.07 -16.22 2.45
N ARG A 30 -6.93 -15.97 3.75
CA ARG A 30 -6.99 -14.60 4.30
C ARG A 30 -5.86 -13.72 3.74
N ALA A 31 -4.63 -14.22 3.73
CA ALA A 31 -3.49 -13.49 3.19
C ALA A 31 -3.66 -13.17 1.70
N ALA A 32 -4.11 -14.14 0.90
CA ALA A 32 -4.37 -13.96 -0.51
C ALA A 32 -5.47 -12.92 -0.77
N MET A 33 -6.58 -12.97 -0.02
CA MET A 33 -7.66 -12.01 -0.14
C MET A 33 -7.23 -10.59 0.24
N GLU A 34 -6.49 -10.43 1.34
CA GLU A 34 -5.96 -9.12 1.73
C GLU A 34 -5.01 -8.53 0.69
N ASP A 35 -4.13 -9.36 0.12
CA ASP A 35 -3.19 -8.94 -0.90
C ASP A 35 -3.92 -8.53 -2.19
N ALA A 36 -4.92 -9.31 -2.61
CA ALA A 36 -5.76 -8.97 -3.77
C ALA A 36 -6.49 -7.63 -3.59
N VAL A 37 -7.11 -7.42 -2.42
CA VAL A 37 -7.81 -6.16 -2.09
C VAL A 37 -6.84 -4.99 -2.05
N LYS A 38 -5.70 -5.13 -1.34
CA LYS A 38 -4.67 -4.08 -1.26
C LYS A 38 -4.11 -3.73 -2.63
N ARG A 39 -3.86 -4.72 -3.50
CA ARG A 39 -3.42 -4.49 -4.88
C ARG A 39 -4.46 -3.75 -5.71
N ARG A 40 -5.75 -4.03 -5.52
CA ARG A 40 -6.82 -3.29 -6.20
C ARG A 40 -6.91 -1.86 -5.71
N LEU A 41 -6.93 -1.65 -4.39
CA LEU A 41 -6.96 -0.32 -3.80
C LEU A 41 -5.75 0.54 -4.19
N ARG A 42 -4.55 -0.05 -4.26
CA ARG A 42 -3.34 0.66 -4.73
C ARG A 42 -3.47 1.13 -6.17
N ARG A 43 -4.11 0.34 -7.04
CA ARG A 43 -4.36 0.76 -8.43
C ARG A 43 -5.36 1.88 -8.51
N GLU A 44 -6.49 1.75 -7.82
CA GLU A 44 -7.52 2.80 -7.77
C GLU A 44 -6.98 4.09 -7.16
N PHE A 45 -6.14 4.00 -6.13
CA PHE A 45 -5.44 5.14 -5.56
C PHE A 45 -4.48 5.78 -6.55
N ALA A 46 -3.66 4.99 -7.26
CA ALA A 46 -2.75 5.51 -8.27
C ALA A 46 -3.50 6.18 -9.44
N ASP A 47 -4.63 5.61 -9.84
CA ASP A 47 -5.51 6.16 -10.87
C ASP A 47 -6.16 7.47 -10.37
N ALA A 48 -6.60 7.53 -9.11
CA ALA A 48 -7.16 8.74 -8.49
C ALA A 48 -6.12 9.87 -8.37
N VAL A 49 -4.89 9.56 -7.95
CA VAL A 49 -3.74 10.49 -7.96
C VAL A 49 -3.49 11.02 -9.36
N LYS A 50 -3.48 10.14 -10.37
CA LYS A 50 -3.22 10.52 -11.77
C LYS A 50 -4.36 11.34 -12.39
N SER A 51 -5.59 11.08 -11.98
CA SER A 51 -6.79 11.82 -12.43
C SER A 51 -6.95 13.20 -11.80
N GLY A 52 -6.17 13.51 -10.76
CA GLY A 52 -6.24 14.80 -10.04
C GLY A 52 -7.37 14.89 -9.02
N GLU A 53 -8.02 13.77 -8.68
CA GLU A 53 -9.14 13.72 -7.72
C GLU A 53 -8.67 13.67 -6.26
N LEU A 54 -7.39 13.32 -6.05
CA LEU A 54 -6.72 13.49 -4.77
C LEU A 54 -5.75 14.68 -4.87
N ASP A 55 -6.13 15.79 -4.24
CA ASP A 55 -5.33 17.01 -4.21
C ASP A 55 -4.26 16.93 -3.12
N PHE A 56 -3.01 16.65 -3.52
CA PHE A 56 -1.85 16.62 -2.62
C PHE A 56 -1.12 17.98 -2.54
N SER A 57 -1.69 19.04 -3.13
CA SER A 57 -1.07 20.38 -3.15
C SER A 57 -0.74 20.86 -1.73
N GLU A 58 -1.65 20.64 -0.78
CA GLU A 58 -1.50 21.07 0.62
C GLU A 58 -0.39 20.31 1.38
N ILE A 59 -0.14 19.04 1.02
CA ILE A 59 0.93 18.23 1.63
C ILE A 59 2.30 18.63 1.03
N ILE A 60 2.36 18.90 -0.27
CA ILE A 60 3.59 19.36 -0.95
C ILE A 60 4.01 20.73 -0.41
N GLU A 61 3.05 21.63 -0.18
CA GLU A 61 3.32 22.98 0.34
C GLU A 61 3.88 22.94 1.77
N ASN A 62 3.35 22.07 2.63
CA ASN A 62 3.78 21.96 4.04
C ASN A 62 4.99 21.05 4.27
N THR A 63 5.25 20.07 3.38
CA THR A 63 6.32 19.07 3.52
C THR A 63 7.10 18.86 2.22
N GLY A 64 7.49 19.95 1.57
CA GLY A 64 8.24 19.93 0.31
C GLY A 64 9.56 19.13 0.37
N PRO A 65 10.11 18.69 -0.79
CA PRO A 65 11.27 17.81 -0.87
C PRO A 65 12.44 18.34 -0.04
N ALA A 66 13.01 17.48 0.81
CA ALA A 66 14.15 17.84 1.64
C ALA A 66 15.36 18.22 0.76
N GLY A 67 15.55 19.52 0.54
CA GLY A 67 16.67 20.05 -0.25
C GLY A 67 16.54 21.48 -0.76
N THR A 68 15.37 22.12 -0.73
CA THR A 68 15.19 23.50 -1.26
C THR A 68 15.29 24.61 -0.22
N ARG A 69 15.45 24.29 1.08
CA ARG A 69 15.75 25.30 2.09
C ARG A 69 17.21 25.73 1.92
N SER A 70 17.42 26.87 1.26
CA SER A 70 18.69 27.60 1.36
C SER A 70 19.07 27.68 2.83
N ARG A 71 20.27 27.17 3.16
CA ARG A 71 20.89 27.49 4.43
C ARG A 71 21.15 28.99 4.40
N ASP A 72 20.23 29.76 4.97
CA ASP A 72 20.49 31.14 5.38
C ASP A 72 21.49 31.05 6.55
N GLY A 73 22.75 30.84 6.19
CA GLY A 73 23.87 31.06 7.07
C GLY A 73 24.11 32.56 7.12
N GLU A 74 23.72 33.17 8.24
CA GLU A 74 24.12 34.52 8.61
C GLU A 74 25.62 34.73 8.38
N SER A 75 25.98 35.40 7.29
CA SER A 75 27.19 36.21 7.24
C SER A 75 26.85 37.57 7.85
N GLY A 76 26.86 37.63 9.18
CA GLY A 76 26.97 38.88 9.92
C GLY A 76 28.44 39.24 10.08
N ALA A 77 28.92 40.14 9.22
CA ALA A 77 30.20 40.83 9.38
C ALA A 77 30.05 42.03 10.31
N ALA A 78 30.97 42.19 11.26
CA ALA A 78 31.61 43.43 11.75
C ALA A 78 32.17 43.23 13.16
#